data_AF-A0A6A0GRK2-F1
#
_entry.id   AF-A0A6A0GRK2-F1
#
_cell.length_a   1.000
_cell.length_b   1.000
_cell.length_c   1.000
_cell.angle_alpha   90.00
_cell.angle_beta   90.00
_cell.angle_gamma   90.00
#
_symmetry.space_group_name_H-M   'P 1'
#
loop_
_entity.id
_entity.type
_entity.pdbx_description
1 polymer ?
#
loop_
_entity_poly.entity_id
_entity_poly.type
_entity_poly.pdbx_seq_one_letter_code
_entity_poly.pdbx_strand_id
1 'polypeptide(L)'
;MATFRIVINKTISRISINNCSENFNEKNVFNLLLGALRILGLAPFRYCDIQYRKSQVYQGLSVALQIFVSLLTFVSVYSTRPTAGGIYESLKMCWDPVISSVTALVSWHVLISSTKLLKIVRAFNQHKLIPLSLRWSGIIFVITQLMVSCGAAYVNYALLGPTLQLIIYLFRLLIARFTSIILVLILDIIMKILAADLKHILASSLSPECFKFDRKEDSRKPFSWDLEKVKKQLMLLCKTVNLVQQTFPLVAFGFLACEQLNIVLVVLYAMYESFFHISVPFCFSVSSVAALWLITDSQTAYVRA
;
A
#
# COMPACT_ATOMS: atom_id res chain seq x y z
N MET A 1 10.44 -6.26 27.91
CA MET A 1 10.05 -7.38 27.02
C MET A 1 8.66 -7.97 27.33
N ALA A 2 8.24 -8.08 28.60
CA ALA A 2 6.93 -8.61 29.00
C ALA A 2 5.72 -7.82 28.46
N THR A 3 5.80 -6.49 28.39
CA THR A 3 4.72 -5.61 27.91
C THR A 3 4.45 -5.75 26.40
N PHE A 4 5.48 -6.03 25.60
CA PHE A 4 5.34 -6.24 24.16
C PHE A 4 4.68 -7.60 23.85
N ARG A 5 4.99 -8.63 24.65
CA ARG A 5 4.39 -9.97 24.58
C ARG A 5 2.89 -9.94 24.90
N ILE A 6 2.47 -9.11 25.86
CA ILE A 6 1.05 -8.96 26.24
C ILE A 6 0.26 -8.25 25.12
N VAL A 7 0.84 -7.24 24.47
CA VAL A 7 0.17 -6.54 23.35
C VAL A 7 0.03 -7.46 22.13
N ILE A 8 1.06 -8.25 21.81
CA ILE A 8 1.00 -9.20 20.69
C ILE A 8 0.02 -10.33 20.99
N ASN A 9 0.08 -10.97 22.17
CA ASN A 9 -0.82 -12.07 22.51
C ASN A 9 -2.29 -11.64 22.58
N LYS A 10 -2.59 -10.42 23.06
CA LYS A 10 -3.95 -9.89 23.10
C LYS A 10 -4.49 -9.49 21.72
N THR A 11 -3.59 -9.18 20.77
CA THR A 11 -3.96 -8.91 19.38
C THR A 11 -4.16 -10.20 18.60
N ILE A 12 -3.33 -11.23 18.84
CA ILE A 12 -3.43 -12.55 18.21
C ILE A 12 -4.59 -13.38 18.77
N SER A 13 -4.89 -13.32 20.08
CA SER A 13 -6.01 -14.09 20.65
C SER A 13 -7.39 -13.58 20.23
N ARG A 14 -7.50 -12.32 19.75
CA ARG A 14 -8.72 -11.80 19.10
C ARG A 14 -8.90 -12.27 17.66
N ILE A 15 -7.88 -12.89 17.07
CA ILE A 15 -7.88 -13.45 15.70
C ILE A 15 -8.18 -14.97 15.75
N SER A 16 -8.70 -15.48 16.87
CA SER A 16 -9.08 -16.88 17.06
C SER A 16 -10.27 -17.31 16.18
N ILE A 17 -9.97 -17.67 14.93
CA ILE A 17 -10.39 -18.79 14.06
C ILE A 17 -11.85 -19.31 14.04
N ASN A 18 -12.72 -19.06 15.01
CA ASN A 18 -14.05 -19.70 15.05
C ASN A 18 -15.20 -18.92 14.37
N ASN A 19 -14.97 -17.73 13.81
CA ASN A 19 -15.98 -16.96 13.05
C ASN A 19 -15.54 -16.63 11.61
N CYS A 20 -14.84 -17.54 10.92
CA CYS A 20 -14.19 -17.24 9.63
C CYS A 20 -15.16 -16.96 8.44
N SER A 21 -16.49 -17.07 8.62
CA SER A 21 -17.48 -16.67 7.60
C SER A 21 -18.26 -15.39 7.95
N GLU A 22 -18.09 -14.81 9.14
CA GLU A 22 -18.69 -13.52 9.47
C GLU A 22 -17.81 -12.39 8.93
N ASN A 23 -18.06 -12.02 7.67
CA ASN A 23 -17.71 -10.76 7.02
C ASN A 23 -16.42 -10.10 7.52
N PHE A 24 -15.30 -10.37 6.82
CA PHE A 24 -14.11 -9.52 6.85
C PHE A 24 -14.50 -8.07 6.56
N ASN A 25 -14.80 -7.31 7.61
CA ASN A 25 -15.19 -5.93 7.51
C ASN A 25 -13.96 -5.16 7.01
N GLU A 26 -14.05 -4.56 5.83
CA GLU A 26 -12.93 -3.80 5.24
C GLU A 26 -12.40 -2.71 6.16
N LYS A 27 -13.25 -2.14 7.02
CA LYS A 27 -12.79 -1.19 8.03
C LYS A 27 -11.76 -1.83 8.97
N ASN A 28 -11.93 -3.09 9.33
CA ASN A 28 -10.96 -3.84 10.15
C ASN A 28 -9.68 -4.11 9.36
N VAL A 29 -9.78 -4.48 8.08
CA VAL A 29 -8.62 -4.68 7.20
C VAL A 29 -7.84 -3.36 7.03
N PHE A 30 -8.52 -2.26 6.74
CA PHE A 30 -7.91 -0.95 6.62
C PHE A 30 -7.24 -0.50 7.92
N ASN A 31 -7.90 -0.68 9.07
CA ASN A 31 -7.29 -0.39 10.37
C ASN A 31 -6.08 -1.29 10.66
N LEU A 32 -6.13 -2.56 10.26
CA LEU A 32 -5.00 -3.49 10.35
C LEU A 32 -3.83 -3.00 9.50
N LEU A 33 -4.08 -2.60 8.25
CA LEU A 33 -3.07 -2.07 7.33
C LEU A 33 -2.48 -0.75 7.85
N LEU A 34 -3.28 0.15 8.43
CA LEU A 34 -2.79 1.35 9.12
C LEU A 34 -1.93 1.00 10.34
N GLY A 35 -2.33 -0.02 11.10
CA GLY A 35 -1.54 -0.58 12.20
C GLY A 35 -0.19 -1.10 11.72
N ALA A 36 -0.18 -1.80 10.57
CA ALA A 36 1.03 -2.32 9.96
C ALA A 36 1.94 -1.20 9.42
N LEU A 37 1.40 -0.16 8.76
CA LEU A 37 2.17 1.04 8.40
C LEU A 37 2.81 1.70 9.62
N ARG A 38 2.12 1.72 10.77
CA ARG A 38 2.68 2.27 12.00
C ARG A 38 3.85 1.43 12.52
N ILE A 39 3.75 0.10 12.46
CA ILE A 39 4.83 -0.82 12.84
C ILE A 39 6.05 -0.61 11.94
N LEU A 40 5.83 -0.41 10.64
CA LEU A 40 6.87 -0.06 9.66
C LEU A 40 7.42 1.38 9.81
N GLY A 41 6.90 2.16 10.76
CA GLY A 41 7.32 3.55 10.96
C GLY A 41 6.87 4.51 9.86
N LEU A 42 5.87 4.15 9.05
CA LEU A 42 5.36 4.97 7.93
C LEU A 42 4.14 5.81 8.32
N ALA A 43 3.38 5.35 9.32
CA ALA A 43 2.16 6.02 9.80
C ALA A 43 2.25 6.32 11.31
N PRO A 44 2.80 7.48 11.71
CA PRO A 44 2.99 7.86 13.12
C PRO A 44 1.67 8.32 13.78
N PHE A 45 0.63 7.50 13.65
CA PHE A 45 -0.73 7.80 14.11
C PHE A 45 -1.09 6.99 15.35
N ARG A 46 -1.90 7.60 16.21
CA ARG A 46 -2.55 6.95 17.35
C ARG A 46 -4.05 7.14 17.23
N TYR A 47 -4.81 6.11 17.52
CA TYR A 47 -6.27 6.20 17.65
C TYR A 47 -6.59 6.67 19.08
N CYS A 48 -7.13 7.88 19.22
CA CYS A 48 -7.50 8.52 20.50
C CYS A 48 -8.88 9.17 20.33
N ASP A 49 -9.78 8.96 21.29
CA ASP A 49 -11.09 9.62 21.31
C ASP A 49 -11.86 9.48 19.99
N ILE A 50 -11.92 8.24 19.47
CA ILE A 50 -12.64 7.88 18.22
C ILE A 50 -11.98 8.44 16.94
N GLN A 51 -10.85 9.13 17.06
CA GLN A 51 -10.18 9.76 15.91
C GLN A 51 -8.69 9.42 15.84
N TYR A 52 -8.17 9.34 14.63
CA TYR A 52 -6.73 9.24 14.44
C TYR A 52 -6.06 10.61 14.63
N ARG A 53 -5.00 10.64 15.44
CA ARG A 53 -4.16 11.83 15.70
C ARG A 53 -2.68 11.49 15.48
N LYS A 54 -1.88 12.49 15.11
CA LYS A 54 -0.43 12.34 15.01
C LYS A 54 0.18 12.27 16.41
N SER A 55 1.07 11.31 16.64
CA SER A 55 1.78 11.16 17.91
C SER A 55 3.24 11.55 17.72
N GLN A 56 3.75 12.45 18.56
CA GLN A 56 5.17 12.86 18.52
C GLN A 56 6.10 11.68 18.85
N VAL A 57 5.72 10.83 19.80
CA VAL A 57 6.50 9.62 20.16
C VAL A 57 6.60 8.67 18.96
N TYR A 58 5.49 8.41 18.27
CA TYR A 58 5.52 7.56 17.08
C TYR A 58 6.24 8.24 15.92
N GLN A 59 6.16 9.57 15.79
CA GLN A 59 6.95 10.29 14.79
C GLN A 59 8.45 10.13 15.02
N GLY A 60 8.93 10.26 16.27
CA GLY A 60 10.33 10.05 16.62
C GLY A 60 10.78 8.61 16.31
N LEU A 61 9.98 7.62 16.70
CA LEU A 61 10.25 6.20 16.42
C LEU A 61 10.27 5.91 14.91
N SER A 62 9.30 6.46 14.17
CA SER A 62 9.22 6.37 12.71
C SER A 62 10.49 6.91 12.06
N VAL A 63 10.93 8.12 12.44
CA VAL A 63 12.14 8.73 11.88
C VAL A 63 13.37 7.90 12.21
N ALA A 64 13.52 7.43 13.45
CA ALA A 64 14.63 6.58 13.85
C ALA A 64 14.68 5.26 13.04
N LEU A 65 13.53 4.61 12.84
CA LEU A 65 13.43 3.40 12.03
C LEU A 65 13.81 3.66 10.57
N GLN A 66 13.34 4.76 9.97
CA GLN A 66 13.67 5.09 8.59
C GLN A 66 15.15 5.48 8.40
N ILE A 67 15.77 6.13 9.39
CA ILE A 67 17.23 6.34 9.41
C ILE A 67 17.95 4.99 9.43
N PHE A 68 17.54 4.08 10.31
CA PHE A 68 18.15 2.75 10.40
C PHE A 68 18.03 1.96 9.09
N VAL A 69 16.83 1.92 8.49
CA VAL A 69 16.60 1.26 7.18
C VAL A 69 17.45 1.92 6.09
N SER A 70 17.56 3.25 6.08
CA SER A 70 18.39 3.97 5.09
C SER A 70 19.87 3.66 5.24
N LEU A 71 20.38 3.55 6.47
CA LEU A 71 21.75 3.13 6.75
C LEU A 71 22.01 1.71 6.26
N LEU A 72 21.09 0.77 6.50
CA LEU A 72 21.21 -0.59 5.99
C LEU A 72 21.25 -0.63 4.45
N THR A 73 20.40 0.17 3.79
CA THR A 73 20.42 0.32 2.33
C THR A 73 21.75 0.92 1.85
N PHE A 74 22.24 1.98 2.49
CA PHE A 74 23.50 2.63 2.15
C PHE A 74 24.70 1.67 2.26
N VAL A 75 24.76 0.90 3.35
CA VAL A 75 25.80 -0.12 3.54
C VAL A 75 25.74 -1.18 2.42
N SER A 76 24.54 -1.58 1.99
CA SER A 76 24.40 -2.49 0.85
C SER A 76 24.93 -1.90 -0.44
N VAL A 77 24.58 -0.65 -0.74
CA VAL A 77 25.03 0.04 -1.95
C VAL A 77 26.57 0.12 -1.95
N TYR A 78 27.16 0.56 -0.85
CA TYR A 78 28.62 0.72 -0.73
C TYR A 78 29.38 -0.60 -0.77
N SER A 79 28.80 -1.67 -0.25
CA SER A 79 29.42 -3.00 -0.29
C SER A 79 29.42 -3.61 -1.70
N THR A 80 28.62 -3.06 -2.62
CA THR A 80 28.52 -3.52 -4.00
C THR A 80 29.59 -2.81 -4.83
N ARG A 81 30.76 -3.43 -5.01
CA ARG A 81 31.77 -2.93 -5.95
C ARG A 81 31.51 -3.50 -7.34
N PRO A 82 31.34 -2.68 -8.38
CA PRO A 82 31.29 -3.19 -9.74
C PRO A 82 32.63 -3.89 -10.02
N THR A 83 32.59 -5.20 -10.22
CA THR A 83 33.74 -5.93 -10.74
C THR A 83 33.94 -5.53 -12.20
N ALA A 84 35.13 -5.77 -12.77
CA ALA A 84 35.41 -5.51 -14.18
C ALA A 84 34.66 -6.44 -15.17
N GLY A 85 33.47 -6.90 -14.78
CA GLY A 85 32.55 -7.64 -15.65
C GLY A 85 31.82 -6.70 -16.62
N GLY A 86 31.22 -7.29 -17.66
CA GLY A 86 30.40 -6.55 -18.61
C GLY A 86 29.18 -5.86 -17.95
N ILE A 87 28.46 -5.07 -18.75
CA ILE A 87 27.30 -4.27 -18.31
C ILE A 87 26.26 -5.14 -17.56
N TYR A 88 26.05 -6.37 -18.02
CA TYR A 88 25.11 -7.31 -17.39
C TYR A 88 25.44 -7.62 -15.92
N GLU A 89 26.69 -8.00 -15.62
CA GLU A 89 27.12 -8.32 -14.26
C GLU A 89 27.07 -7.09 -13.35
N SER A 90 27.46 -5.92 -13.89
CA SER A 90 27.35 -4.65 -13.17
C SER A 90 25.90 -4.34 -12.78
N LEU A 91 24.95 -4.51 -13.71
CA LEU A 91 23.52 -4.29 -13.45
C LEU A 91 22.94 -5.30 -12.45
N LYS A 92 23.29 -6.58 -12.60
CA LYS A 92 22.89 -7.67 -11.70
C LYS A 92 23.35 -7.42 -10.26
N MET A 93 24.57 -6.90 -10.08
CA MET A 93 25.09 -6.54 -8.76
C MET A 93 24.39 -5.31 -8.16
N CYS A 94 24.16 -4.26 -8.96
CA CYS A 94 23.52 -3.02 -8.49
C CYS A 94 22.02 -3.15 -8.21
N TRP A 95 21.41 -4.24 -8.66
CA TRP A 95 19.98 -4.49 -8.65
C TRP A 95 19.29 -4.33 -7.29
N ASP A 96 19.66 -5.17 -6.32
CA ASP A 96 19.08 -5.18 -4.98
C ASP A 96 19.30 -3.85 -4.22
N PRO A 97 20.51 -3.23 -4.30
CA PRO A 97 20.72 -1.87 -3.81
C PRO A 97 19.79 -0.81 -4.41
N VAL A 98 19.53 -0.85 -5.73
CA VAL A 98 18.63 0.11 -6.38
C VAL A 98 17.19 -0.08 -5.91
N ILE A 99 16.67 -1.31 -5.87
CA ILE A 99 15.32 -1.59 -5.36
C ILE A 99 15.19 -1.12 -3.91
N SER A 100 16.21 -1.36 -3.09
CA SER A 100 16.23 -0.93 -1.69
C SER A 100 16.25 0.58 -1.54
N SER A 101 16.95 1.28 -2.44
CA SER A 101 17.01 2.74 -2.49
C SER A 101 15.66 3.34 -2.88
N VAL A 102 15.00 2.79 -3.91
CA VAL A 102 13.65 3.22 -4.31
C VAL A 102 12.65 2.97 -3.18
N THR A 103 12.72 1.80 -2.53
CA THR A 103 11.87 1.47 -1.38
C THR A 103 12.07 2.43 -0.21
N ALA A 104 13.32 2.78 0.11
CA ALA A 104 13.64 3.75 1.15
C ALA A 104 13.09 5.14 0.80
N LEU A 105 13.23 5.58 -0.46
CA LEU A 105 12.69 6.85 -0.95
C LEU A 105 11.16 6.90 -0.84
N VAL A 106 10.47 5.83 -1.26
CA VAL A 106 9.02 5.68 -1.10
C VAL A 106 8.62 5.74 0.38
N SER A 107 9.36 5.06 1.25
CA SER A 107 9.12 5.04 2.70
C SER A 107 9.24 6.43 3.33
N TRP A 108 10.31 7.16 2.99
CA TRP A 108 10.50 8.55 3.43
C TRP A 108 9.38 9.46 2.95
N HIS A 109 8.98 9.34 1.70
CA HIS A 109 7.89 10.14 1.14
C HIS A 109 6.55 9.90 1.85
N VAL A 110 6.22 8.63 2.13
CA VAL A 110 5.01 8.29 2.88
C VAL A 110 5.07 8.88 4.30
N LEU A 111 6.22 8.80 4.97
CA LEU A 111 6.41 9.37 6.30
C LEU A 111 6.28 10.91 6.29
N ILE A 112 6.89 11.60 5.33
CA ILE A 112 6.77 13.06 5.14
C ILE A 112 5.32 13.44 4.85
N SER A 113 4.64 12.66 4.01
CA SER A 113 3.23 12.84 3.64
C SER A 113 2.24 12.34 4.70
N SER A 114 2.71 11.91 5.88
CA SER A 114 1.87 11.35 6.94
C SER A 114 0.72 12.26 7.38
N THR A 115 0.90 13.59 7.34
CA THR A 115 -0.17 14.54 7.66
C THR A 115 -1.29 14.54 6.62
N LYS A 116 -0.96 14.36 5.33
CA LYS A 116 -1.93 14.22 4.24
C LYS A 116 -2.62 12.87 4.33
N LEU A 117 -1.87 11.79 4.56
CA LEU A 117 -2.41 10.46 4.79
C LEU A 117 -3.41 10.45 5.95
N LEU A 118 -3.11 11.14 7.05
CA LEU A 118 -4.03 11.28 8.19
C LEU A 118 -5.34 11.99 7.81
N LYS A 119 -5.29 13.02 6.96
CA LYS A 119 -6.50 13.71 6.47
C LYS A 119 -7.36 12.77 5.63
N ILE A 120 -6.74 11.95 4.78
CA ILE A 120 -7.42 10.92 3.98
C ILE A 120 -8.11 9.89 4.90
N VAL A 121 -7.39 9.34 5.87
CA VAL A 121 -7.93 8.39 6.86
C VAL A 121 -9.10 8.97 7.64
N ARG A 122 -9.01 10.25 8.05
CA ARG A 122 -10.09 10.94 8.77
C ARG A 122 -11.32 11.15 7.89
N ALA A 123 -11.13 11.52 6.61
CA ALA A 123 -12.22 11.62 5.67
C ALA A 123 -12.97 10.27 5.59
N PHE A 124 -12.25 9.18 5.36
CA PHE A 124 -12.88 7.85 5.26
C PHE A 124 -13.53 7.37 6.56
N ASN A 125 -13.00 7.71 7.72
CA ASN A 125 -13.66 7.38 8.99
C ASN A 125 -14.96 8.17 9.23
N GLN A 126 -15.15 9.32 8.60
CA GLN A 126 -16.39 10.11 8.69
C GLN A 126 -17.49 9.54 7.79
N HIS A 127 -17.12 8.91 6.69
CA HIS A 127 -18.08 8.19 5.85
C HIS A 127 -18.50 6.91 6.57
N LYS A 128 -19.81 6.64 6.62
CA LYS A 128 -20.32 5.29 6.96
C LYS A 128 -19.90 4.40 5.78
N LEU A 129 -18.68 3.88 5.84
CA LEU A 129 -18.08 3.09 4.79
C LEU A 129 -19.08 2.00 4.39
N ILE A 130 -19.40 1.98 3.10
CA ILE A 130 -20.08 0.84 2.50
C ILE A 130 -19.18 -0.37 2.77
N PRO A 131 -19.72 -1.48 3.31
CA PRO A 131 -18.93 -2.69 3.49
C PRO A 131 -18.55 -3.20 2.10
N LEU A 132 -17.38 -2.84 1.62
CA LEU A 132 -16.75 -3.58 0.54
C LEU A 132 -16.04 -4.78 1.18
N SER A 133 -15.95 -5.88 0.44
CA SER A 133 -15.18 -7.05 0.83
C SER A 133 -13.84 -7.03 0.12
N LEU A 134 -12.78 -7.43 0.85
CA LEU A 134 -11.47 -7.62 0.22
C LEU A 134 -11.63 -8.65 -0.90
N ARG A 135 -11.51 -8.18 -2.15
CA ARG A 135 -11.65 -9.03 -3.32
C ARG A 135 -10.53 -10.06 -3.36
N TRP A 136 -10.81 -11.19 -4.00
CA TRP A 136 -9.83 -12.23 -4.29
C TRP A 136 -8.54 -11.69 -4.93
N SER A 137 -8.60 -10.60 -5.69
CA SER A 137 -7.42 -9.94 -6.27
C SER A 137 -6.40 -9.48 -5.23
N GLY A 138 -6.84 -8.89 -4.11
CA GLY A 138 -5.95 -8.49 -3.02
C GLY A 138 -5.32 -9.69 -2.30
N ILE A 139 -6.08 -10.78 -2.14
CA ILE A 139 -5.59 -12.02 -1.53
C ILE A 139 -4.54 -12.68 -2.41
N ILE A 140 -4.83 -12.83 -3.71
CA ILE A 140 -3.91 -13.38 -4.71
C ILE A 140 -2.61 -12.57 -4.70
N PHE A 141 -2.71 -11.23 -4.73
CA PHE A 141 -1.55 -10.34 -4.66
C PHE A 141 -0.67 -10.61 -3.43
N VAL A 142 -1.27 -10.71 -2.23
CA VAL A 142 -0.52 -11.02 -0.99
C VAL A 142 0.16 -12.38 -1.08
N ILE A 143 -0.55 -13.42 -1.52
CA ILE A 143 0.00 -14.77 -1.66
C ILE A 143 1.18 -14.78 -2.64
N THR A 144 1.03 -14.12 -3.79
CA THR A 144 2.12 -13.98 -4.78
C THR A 144 3.34 -13.30 -4.16
N GLN A 145 3.17 -12.19 -3.43
CA GLN A 145 4.28 -11.49 -2.79
C GLN A 145 4.99 -12.34 -1.73
N LEU A 146 4.24 -13.12 -0.96
CA LEU A 146 4.80 -14.03 0.04
C LEU A 146 5.59 -15.17 -0.62
N MET A 147 5.04 -15.79 -1.66
CA MET A 147 5.72 -16.86 -2.42
C MET A 147 7.05 -16.38 -3.00
N VAL A 148 7.07 -15.19 -3.60
CA VAL A 148 8.28 -14.59 -4.16
C VAL A 148 9.31 -14.29 -3.07
N SER A 149 8.85 -13.79 -1.91
CA SER A 149 9.72 -13.52 -0.76
C SER A 149 10.34 -14.80 -0.20
N CYS A 150 9.56 -15.87 -0.08
CA CYS A 150 10.05 -17.18 0.36
C CYS A 150 11.07 -17.78 -0.63
N GLY A 151 10.81 -17.68 -1.94
CA GLY A 151 11.75 -18.11 -2.97
C GLY A 151 13.07 -17.35 -2.91
N ALA A 152 13.01 -16.02 -2.80
CA ALA A 152 14.20 -15.18 -2.66
C ALA A 152 15.00 -15.50 -1.37
N ALA A 153 14.30 -15.70 -0.26
CA ALA A 153 14.91 -16.11 1.01
C ALA A 153 15.62 -17.46 0.90
N TYR A 154 14.97 -18.45 0.27
CA TYR A 154 15.53 -19.79 0.06
C TYR A 154 16.80 -19.77 -0.79
N VAL A 155 16.78 -19.07 -1.93
CA VAL A 155 17.94 -18.96 -2.83
C VAL A 155 19.12 -18.30 -2.11
N ASN A 156 18.87 -17.23 -1.35
CA ASN A 156 19.94 -16.55 -0.61
C ASN A 156 20.45 -17.39 0.57
N TYR A 157 19.58 -18.15 1.24
CA TYR A 157 20.00 -19.08 2.29
C TYR A 157 20.92 -20.16 1.72
N ALA A 158 20.58 -20.73 0.56
CA ALA A 158 21.39 -21.75 -0.11
C ALA A 158 22.77 -21.21 -0.53
N LEU A 159 22.84 -19.92 -0.93
CA LEU A 159 24.08 -19.29 -1.38
C LEU A 159 24.99 -18.83 -0.23
N LEU A 160 24.42 -18.17 0.78
CA LEU A 160 25.18 -17.49 1.83
C LEU A 160 25.33 -18.31 3.11
N GLY A 161 24.53 -19.38 3.28
CA GLY A 161 24.41 -20.10 4.55
C GLY A 161 23.86 -19.21 5.68
N PRO A 162 23.83 -19.72 6.94
CA PRO A 162 23.31 -19.00 8.10
C PRO A 162 24.31 -17.93 8.59
N THR A 163 24.48 -16.86 7.82
CA THR A 163 25.41 -15.76 8.13
C THR A 163 24.67 -14.50 8.57
N LEU A 164 25.38 -13.58 9.23
CA LEU A 164 24.86 -12.25 9.57
C LEU A 164 24.38 -11.49 8.32
N GLN A 165 25.07 -11.67 7.18
CA GLN A 165 24.69 -11.07 5.90
C GLN A 165 23.32 -11.58 5.43
N LEU A 166 23.03 -12.87 5.58
CA LEU A 166 21.71 -13.41 5.29
C LEU A 166 20.64 -12.79 6.17
N ILE A 167 20.89 -12.65 7.49
CA ILE A 167 19.91 -12.05 8.41
C ILE A 167 19.59 -10.60 8.00
N ILE A 168 20.62 -9.81 7.69
CA ILE A 168 20.46 -8.43 7.23
C ILE A 168 19.69 -8.38 5.90
N TYR A 169 20.00 -9.28 4.96
CA TYR A 169 19.29 -9.41 3.70
C TYR A 169 17.81 -9.73 3.90
N LEU A 170 17.49 -10.76 4.70
CA LEU A 170 16.12 -11.17 4.99
C LEU A 170 15.32 -10.05 5.67
N PHE A 171 15.93 -9.33 6.61
CA PHE A 171 15.30 -8.20 7.27
C PHE A 171 14.94 -7.07 6.28
N ARG A 172 15.88 -6.72 5.38
CA ARG A 172 15.64 -5.73 4.33
C ARG A 172 14.56 -6.17 3.35
N LEU A 173 14.64 -7.41 2.88
CA LEU A 173 13.67 -8.00 1.97
C LEU A 173 12.27 -7.96 2.61
N LEU A 174 12.16 -8.35 3.88
CA LEU A 174 10.91 -8.32 4.64
C LEU A 174 10.34 -6.90 4.69
N ILE A 175 11.13 -5.91 5.12
CA ILE A 175 10.67 -4.51 5.20
C ILE A 175 10.20 -4.01 3.84
N ALA A 176 10.97 -4.25 2.79
CA ALA A 176 10.63 -3.78 1.45
C ALA A 176 9.33 -4.41 0.94
N ARG A 177 9.19 -5.73 1.11
CA ARG A 177 8.02 -6.48 0.64
C ARG A 177 6.77 -6.14 1.44
N PHE A 178 6.87 -6.07 2.77
CA PHE A 178 5.74 -5.66 3.61
C PHE A 178 5.32 -4.21 3.32
N THR A 179 6.27 -3.29 3.16
CA THR A 179 5.98 -1.91 2.77
C THR A 179 5.23 -1.87 1.45
N SER A 180 5.72 -2.61 0.45
CA SER A 180 5.07 -2.72 -0.86
C SER A 180 3.63 -3.23 -0.74
N ILE A 181 3.45 -4.38 -0.10
CA ILE A 181 2.13 -5.01 0.09
C ILE A 181 1.15 -4.03 0.74
N ILE A 182 1.55 -3.40 1.85
CA ILE A 182 0.66 -2.55 2.63
C ILE A 182 0.30 -1.28 1.85
N LEU A 183 1.26 -0.66 1.16
CA LEU A 183 1.00 0.56 0.39
C LEU A 183 0.09 0.30 -0.81
N VAL A 184 0.31 -0.80 -1.53
CA VAL A 184 -0.54 -1.19 -2.66
C VAL A 184 -1.96 -1.50 -2.20
N LEU A 185 -2.13 -2.28 -1.13
CA LEU A 185 -3.45 -2.60 -0.59
C LEU A 185 -4.18 -1.37 -0.05
N ILE A 186 -3.47 -0.46 0.62
CA ILE A 186 -4.06 0.80 1.08
C ILE A 186 -4.51 1.62 -0.12
N LEU A 187 -3.68 1.75 -1.16
CA LEU A 187 -4.06 2.50 -2.35
C LEU A 187 -5.29 1.88 -3.03
N ASP A 188 -5.33 0.56 -3.19
CA ASP A 188 -6.48 -0.17 -3.74
C ASP A 188 -7.77 0.11 -2.97
N ILE A 189 -7.74 -0.02 -1.63
CA ILE A 189 -8.90 0.26 -0.77
C ILE A 189 -9.34 1.72 -0.90
N ILE A 190 -8.39 2.66 -0.87
CA ILE A 190 -8.67 4.09 -1.01
C ILE A 190 -9.36 4.39 -2.34
N MET A 191 -8.85 3.85 -3.45
CA MET A 191 -9.42 4.08 -4.78
C MET A 191 -10.82 3.50 -4.90
N LYS A 192 -11.07 2.31 -4.32
CA LYS A 192 -12.40 1.69 -4.29
C LYS A 192 -13.40 2.50 -3.47
N ILE A 193 -13.00 3.01 -2.31
CA ILE A 193 -13.86 3.88 -1.49
C ILE A 193 -14.20 5.15 -2.27
N LEU A 194 -13.22 5.79 -2.90
CA LEU A 194 -13.45 6.99 -3.72
C LEU A 194 -14.39 6.72 -4.90
N ALA A 195 -14.25 5.59 -5.59
CA ALA A 195 -15.13 5.19 -6.67
C ALA A 195 -16.57 4.94 -6.18
N ALA A 196 -16.72 4.29 -5.02
CA ALA A 196 -18.02 4.04 -4.41
C ALA A 196 -18.71 5.35 -3.97
N ASP A 197 -17.96 6.27 -3.34
CA ASP A 197 -18.46 7.59 -2.96
C ASP A 197 -18.88 8.41 -4.18
N LEU A 198 -18.08 8.40 -5.26
CA LEU A 198 -18.41 9.08 -6.52
C LEU A 198 -19.71 8.53 -7.12
N LYS A 199 -19.83 7.20 -7.22
CA LYS A 199 -21.03 6.53 -7.74
C LYS A 199 -22.27 6.86 -6.90
N HIS A 200 -22.14 6.88 -5.58
CA HIS A 200 -23.24 7.25 -4.69
C HIS A 200 -23.67 8.70 -4.89
N ILE A 201 -22.71 9.64 -4.99
CA ILE A 201 -23.01 11.05 -5.26
C ILE A 201 -23.72 11.19 -6.61
N LEU A 202 -23.22 10.53 -7.66
CA LEU A 202 -23.82 10.55 -8.99
C LEU A 202 -25.26 10.00 -8.97
N ALA A 203 -25.48 8.84 -8.34
CA ALA A 203 -26.80 8.24 -8.20
C ALA A 203 -27.78 9.15 -7.42
N SER A 204 -27.30 9.81 -6.35
CA SER A 204 -28.12 10.77 -5.60
C SER A 204 -28.49 12.01 -6.42
N SER A 205 -27.62 12.43 -7.35
CA SER A 205 -27.87 13.57 -8.25
C SER A 205 -28.80 13.24 -9.42
N LEU A 206 -28.82 11.98 -9.86
CA LEU A 206 -29.60 11.49 -11.00
C LEU A 206 -30.94 10.86 -10.60
N SER A 207 -31.22 10.70 -9.30
CA SER A 207 -32.47 10.09 -8.85
C SER A 207 -33.68 10.86 -9.42
N PRO A 208 -34.61 10.19 -10.12
CA PRO A 208 -35.77 10.83 -10.73
C PRO A 208 -36.74 11.45 -9.71
N GLU A 209 -36.61 11.14 -8.41
CA GLU A 209 -37.34 11.87 -7.35
C GLU A 209 -36.92 13.34 -7.26
N CYS A 210 -35.70 13.69 -7.66
CA CYS A 210 -35.24 15.08 -7.79
C CYS A 210 -35.89 15.78 -9.01
N PHE A 211 -36.46 15.02 -9.95
CA PHE A 211 -37.10 15.53 -11.16
C PHE A 211 -38.62 15.27 -11.22
N LYS A 212 -39.20 14.58 -10.23
CA LYS A 212 -40.64 14.51 -10.07
C LYS A 212 -41.14 15.88 -9.62
N PHE A 213 -41.40 16.72 -10.62
CA PHE A 213 -42.28 17.88 -10.58
C PHE A 213 -43.67 17.40 -10.16
N ASP A 214 -43.86 17.06 -8.89
CA ASP A 214 -45.20 16.86 -8.36
C ASP A 214 -45.85 18.23 -8.26
N ARG A 215 -46.66 18.50 -9.28
CA ARG A 215 -47.51 19.67 -9.45
C ARG A 215 -48.64 19.60 -8.41
N LYS A 216 -48.29 19.71 -7.13
CA LYS A 216 -49.20 20.05 -6.04
C LYS A 216 -48.50 21.07 -5.15
N GLU A 217 -48.91 22.31 -5.35
CA GLU A 217 -48.77 23.40 -4.39
C GLU A 217 -49.22 22.92 -3.01
N ASP A 218 -48.29 22.48 -2.18
CA ASP A 218 -48.24 22.91 -0.79
C ASP A 218 -46.91 22.54 -0.12
N SER A 219 -46.44 23.45 0.72
CA SER A 219 -45.27 23.37 1.61
C SER A 219 -43.86 23.62 1.01
N ARG A 220 -43.45 24.87 1.25
CA ARG A 220 -42.10 25.47 1.14
C ARG A 220 -41.00 24.66 1.87
N LYS A 221 -40.53 23.54 1.31
CA LYS A 221 -39.16 23.07 1.57
C LYS A 221 -38.34 23.20 0.29
N PRO A 222 -37.37 24.12 0.23
CA PRO A 222 -36.74 24.45 -1.03
C PRO A 222 -35.80 23.33 -1.45
N PHE A 223 -35.95 22.92 -2.71
CA PHE A 223 -35.05 22.08 -3.52
C PHE A 223 -33.55 22.39 -3.36
N SER A 224 -33.20 23.58 -2.85
CA SER A 224 -31.84 24.02 -2.57
C SER A 224 -31.09 23.16 -1.53
N TRP A 225 -31.80 22.53 -0.58
CA TRP A 225 -31.16 21.79 0.52
C TRP A 225 -30.45 20.51 0.05
N ASP A 226 -31.03 19.79 -0.91
CA ASP A 226 -30.43 18.57 -1.45
C ASP A 226 -29.27 18.88 -2.39
N LEU A 227 -29.41 19.92 -3.23
CA LEU A 227 -28.32 20.37 -4.11
C LEU A 227 -27.11 20.88 -3.30
N GLU A 228 -27.33 21.63 -2.22
CA GLU A 228 -26.26 22.12 -1.36
C GLU A 228 -25.53 20.98 -0.64
N LYS A 229 -26.28 19.95 -0.21
CA LYS A 229 -25.72 18.72 0.38
C LYS A 229 -24.86 17.95 -0.63
N VAL A 230 -25.35 17.75 -1.85
CA VAL A 230 -24.61 17.11 -2.95
C VAL A 230 -23.35 17.90 -3.28
N LYS A 231 -23.44 19.23 -3.41
CA LYS A 231 -22.28 20.11 -3.64
C LYS A 231 -21.24 20.00 -2.53
N LYS A 232 -21.67 19.96 -1.26
CA LYS A 232 -20.77 19.79 -0.11
C LYS A 232 -20.07 18.42 -0.12
N GLN A 233 -20.79 17.35 -0.44
CA GLN A 233 -20.20 16.01 -0.59
C GLN A 233 -19.19 15.95 -1.73
N LEU A 234 -19.52 16.53 -2.89
CA LEU A 234 -18.62 16.61 -4.04
C LEU A 234 -17.34 17.40 -3.71
N MET A 235 -17.46 18.55 -3.03
CA MET A 235 -16.28 19.31 -2.60
C MET A 235 -15.38 18.52 -1.64
N LEU A 236 -15.96 17.74 -0.72
CA LEU A 236 -15.20 16.86 0.18
C LEU A 236 -14.50 15.73 -0.59
N LEU A 237 -15.19 15.13 -1.57
CA LEU A 237 -14.62 14.11 -2.43
C LEU A 237 -13.45 14.67 -3.25
N CYS A 238 -13.62 15.80 -3.95
CA CYS A 238 -12.56 16.46 -4.72
C CYS A 238 -11.34 16.79 -3.85
N LYS A 239 -11.57 17.27 -2.62
CA LYS A 239 -10.49 17.53 -1.66
C LYS A 239 -9.74 16.26 -1.28
N THR A 240 -10.47 15.16 -1.09
CA THR A 240 -9.88 13.85 -0.74
C THR A 240 -9.10 13.26 -1.92
N VAL A 241 -9.63 13.34 -3.14
CA VAL A 241 -8.93 12.97 -4.38
C VAL A 241 -7.64 13.76 -4.53
N ASN A 242 -7.67 15.08 -4.34
CA ASN A 242 -6.46 15.92 -4.40
C ASN A 242 -5.43 15.49 -3.33
N LEU A 243 -5.85 15.15 -2.11
CA LEU A 243 -4.93 14.62 -1.10
C LEU A 243 -4.30 13.29 -1.51
N VAL A 244 -5.07 12.38 -2.11
CA VAL A 244 -4.57 11.10 -2.64
C VAL A 244 -3.57 11.35 -3.78
N GLN A 245 -3.91 12.21 -4.73
CA GLN A 245 -3.06 12.66 -5.83
C GLN A 245 -1.83 13.45 -5.37
N GLN A 246 -1.75 13.92 -4.13
CA GLN A 246 -0.53 14.50 -3.59
C GLN A 246 0.33 13.52 -2.80
N THR A 247 -0.27 12.41 -2.35
CA THR A 247 0.37 11.45 -1.44
C THR A 247 0.90 10.25 -2.21
N PHE A 248 0.13 9.72 -3.16
CA PHE A 248 0.44 8.46 -3.84
C PHE A 248 1.11 8.55 -5.21
N PRO A 249 1.28 9.69 -5.93
CA PRO A 249 1.97 9.65 -7.22
C PRO A 249 3.41 9.18 -7.12
N LEU A 250 4.16 9.64 -6.11
CA LEU A 250 5.54 9.18 -5.94
C LEU A 250 5.59 7.70 -5.53
N VAL A 251 4.60 7.22 -4.78
CA VAL A 251 4.47 5.81 -4.44
C VAL A 251 4.22 4.99 -5.72
N ALA A 252 3.27 5.40 -6.54
CA ALA A 252 2.95 4.76 -7.82
C ALA A 252 4.13 4.83 -8.80
N PHE A 253 4.81 5.97 -8.89
CA PHE A 253 6.01 6.15 -9.71
C PHE A 253 7.17 5.29 -9.21
N GLY A 254 7.38 5.22 -7.89
CA GLY A 254 8.39 4.36 -7.29
C GLY A 254 8.14 2.88 -7.60
N PHE A 255 6.89 2.43 -7.53
CA PHE A 255 6.53 1.10 -8.01
C PHE A 255 6.83 0.95 -9.49
N LEU A 256 6.28 1.80 -10.37
CA LEU A 256 6.51 1.74 -11.82
C LEU A 256 8.00 1.75 -12.21
N ALA A 257 8.83 2.52 -11.50
CA ALA A 257 10.27 2.53 -11.71
C ALA A 257 10.90 1.18 -11.36
N CYS A 258 10.53 0.57 -10.22
CA CYS A 258 10.95 -0.78 -9.87
C CYS A 258 10.47 -1.80 -10.91
N GLU A 259 9.24 -1.69 -11.41
CA GLU A 259 8.68 -2.56 -12.45
C GLU A 259 9.49 -2.50 -13.75
N GLN A 260 9.77 -1.28 -14.23
CA GLN A 260 10.56 -1.07 -15.43
C GLN A 260 11.96 -1.63 -15.27
N LEU A 261 12.58 -1.42 -14.10
CA LEU A 261 13.85 -2.04 -13.79
C LEU A 261 13.72 -3.58 -13.88
N ASN A 262 12.63 -4.16 -13.33
CA ASN A 262 12.47 -5.62 -13.20
C ASN A 262 12.38 -6.25 -14.58
N ILE A 263 11.62 -5.63 -15.47
CA ILE A 263 11.48 -6.06 -16.85
C ILE A 263 12.83 -6.00 -17.58
N VAL A 264 13.60 -4.92 -17.42
CA VAL A 264 14.94 -4.81 -18.01
C VAL A 264 15.85 -5.94 -17.51
N LEU A 265 15.84 -6.24 -16.21
CA LEU A 265 16.64 -7.34 -15.68
C LEU A 265 16.18 -8.69 -16.24
N VAL A 266 14.88 -8.96 -16.36
CA VAL A 266 14.37 -10.21 -16.92
C VAL A 266 14.81 -10.39 -18.37
N VAL A 267 14.74 -9.32 -19.18
CA VAL A 267 15.20 -9.35 -20.58
C VAL A 267 16.70 -9.64 -20.63
N LEU A 268 17.50 -8.94 -19.83
CA LEU A 268 18.95 -9.18 -19.77
C LEU A 268 19.25 -10.61 -19.30
N TYR A 269 18.52 -11.11 -18.30
CA TYR A 269 18.67 -12.47 -17.81
C TYR A 269 18.40 -13.50 -18.92
N ALA A 270 17.32 -13.31 -19.69
CA ALA A 270 16.98 -14.18 -20.82
C ALA A 270 18.02 -14.11 -21.95
N MET A 271 18.75 -13.01 -22.09
CA MET A 271 19.80 -12.85 -23.11
C MET A 271 21.13 -13.47 -22.69
N TYR A 272 21.52 -13.36 -21.43
CA TYR A 272 22.86 -13.71 -20.96
C TYR A 272 22.95 -15.01 -20.17
N GLU A 273 21.84 -15.52 -19.62
CA GLU A 273 21.81 -16.74 -18.81
C GLU A 273 21.00 -17.85 -19.47
N SER A 274 21.29 -19.10 -19.11
CA SER A 274 20.52 -20.25 -19.63
C SER A 274 19.07 -20.25 -19.13
N PHE A 275 18.15 -20.70 -19.99
CA PHE A 275 16.70 -20.71 -19.75
C PHE A 275 16.27 -21.37 -18.43
N PHE A 276 17.09 -22.30 -17.91
CA PHE A 276 16.80 -23.05 -16.68
C PHE A 276 16.79 -22.19 -15.40
N HIS A 277 17.35 -20.98 -15.42
CA HIS A 277 17.38 -20.10 -14.26
C HIS A 277 16.40 -18.90 -14.33
N ILE A 278 15.55 -18.81 -15.36
CA ILE A 278 14.58 -17.71 -15.56
C ILE A 278 13.51 -17.64 -14.45
N SER A 279 13.30 -18.72 -13.70
CA SER A 279 12.27 -18.81 -12.67
C SER A 279 12.39 -17.70 -11.61
N VAL A 280 13.61 -17.32 -11.22
CA VAL A 280 13.83 -16.30 -10.19
C VAL A 280 13.45 -14.89 -10.69
N PRO A 281 13.99 -14.38 -11.82
CA PRO A 281 13.53 -13.12 -12.41
C PRO A 281 12.03 -13.10 -12.72
N PHE A 282 11.48 -14.23 -13.21
CA PHE A 282 10.05 -14.35 -13.51
C PHE A 282 9.19 -14.17 -12.27
N CYS A 283 9.54 -14.81 -11.15
CA CYS A 283 8.84 -14.65 -9.88
C CYS A 283 8.81 -13.18 -9.42
N PHE A 284 9.93 -12.45 -9.57
CA PHE A 284 9.96 -11.03 -9.24
C PHE A 284 9.03 -10.21 -10.12
N SER A 285 9.02 -10.45 -11.43
CA SER A 285 8.12 -9.78 -12.38
C SER A 285 6.65 -10.09 -12.13
N VAL A 286 6.29 -11.31 -11.73
CA VAL A 286 4.88 -11.65 -11.43
C VAL A 286 4.35 -10.89 -10.22
N SER A 287 5.13 -10.78 -9.14
CA SER A 287 4.80 -9.99 -7.95
C SER A 287 4.53 -8.51 -8.31
N SER A 288 5.36 -8.03 -9.20
CA SER A 288 5.40 -6.71 -9.79
C SER A 288 4.15 -6.40 -10.65
N VAL A 289 3.89 -7.24 -11.65
CA VAL A 289 2.69 -7.19 -12.49
C VAL A 289 1.41 -7.31 -11.65
N ALA A 290 1.40 -8.15 -10.61
CA ALA A 290 0.25 -8.27 -9.71
C ALA A 290 -0.03 -6.97 -8.94
N ALA A 291 1.01 -6.20 -8.56
CA ALA A 291 0.84 -4.89 -7.94
C ALA A 291 0.20 -3.89 -8.91
N LEU A 292 0.73 -3.81 -10.13
CA LEU A 292 0.19 -2.94 -11.18
C LEU A 292 -1.24 -3.32 -11.54
N TRP A 293 -1.51 -4.62 -11.70
CA TRP A 293 -2.84 -5.13 -11.98
C TRP A 293 -3.83 -4.73 -10.88
N LEU A 294 -3.46 -4.87 -9.60
CA LEU A 294 -4.33 -4.47 -8.50
C LEU A 294 -4.59 -2.95 -8.48
N ILE A 295 -3.56 -2.13 -8.72
CA ILE A 295 -3.72 -0.66 -8.79
C ILE A 295 -4.62 -0.28 -9.97
N THR A 296 -4.40 -0.86 -11.15
CA THR A 296 -5.19 -0.57 -12.34
C THR A 296 -6.63 -1.08 -12.22
N ASP A 297 -6.85 -2.29 -11.69
CA ASP A 297 -8.19 -2.82 -11.39
C ASP A 297 -8.96 -1.87 -10.46
N SER A 298 -8.31 -1.36 -9.41
CA SER A 298 -8.89 -0.38 -8.48
C SER A 298 -9.34 0.92 -9.18
N GLN A 299 -8.64 1.32 -10.24
CA GLN A 299 -8.95 2.49 -11.05
C GLN A 299 -10.04 2.23 -12.09
N THR A 300 -10.17 1.02 -12.61
CA THR A 300 -11.25 0.71 -13.57
C THR A 300 -12.63 0.89 -12.96
N ALA A 301 -12.79 0.64 -11.66
CA ALA A 301 -14.02 0.92 -10.92
C ALA A 301 -14.35 2.43 -10.88
N TYR A 302 -13.33 3.28 -10.82
CA TYR A 302 -13.48 4.74 -10.87
C TYR A 302 -13.85 5.24 -12.27
N VAL A 303 -13.26 4.66 -13.32
CA VAL A 303 -13.55 5.04 -14.73
C VAL A 303 -14.95 4.61 -15.16
N ARG A 304 -15.48 3.50 -14.61
CA ARG A 304 -16.81 2.98 -14.92
C ARG A 304 -17.94 3.60 -14.09
N ALA A 305 -17.62 4.42 -13.09
CA ALA A 305 -18.58 5.09 -12.21
C ALA A 305 -19.18 6.32 -12.89
#